data_AF-A0A2G9UZH1-F1
#
_entry.id   AF-A0A2G9UZH1-F1
#
_cell.length_a   1.000
_cell.length_b   1.000
_cell.length_c   1.000
_cell.angle_alpha   90.00
_cell.angle_beta   90.00
_cell.angle_gamma   90.00
#
_symmetry.space_group_name_H-M   'P 1'
#
loop_
_entity.id
_entity.type
_entity.pdbx_description
1 polymer ?
#
loop_
_entity_poly.entity_id
_entity_poly.type
_entity_poly.pdbx_seq_one_letter_code
_entity_poly.pdbx_strand_id
1 'polypeptide(L)'
;MTNTVAHAPGAGRAFGAVIIGYLGMRTFIPRPVPRLLDSMGGYACLYGLVAMATDSEGLYASLKAVVSATLAVLLEDKANLMNSHIMHMIFSMAGTLDTAREIATIPNAQAFEDLLCDLDIWEKAPEEQHRMLYEHFYELITDHERENLTIVRRSPLLSRLLFTMFDRPHLLWSTNEIVFNLLSAIVQPQCDNRSILKLGQAIAATLPTTVEDLSLESMFPFHISEMQNQLLANQKPDEGKPCALYLVYVRNRLLNMIANFLSHSSPPLNQHMSEQIVRVLGFDWIYCLLSPGVHSGTVFLALRILLTLVAHPHLLSKFREGTGSGGWLTDADSVVRNRAAVVLGFSVSAHGGAVGSKIDINPELQNCAGFAALEHLMAAHADKPHAYLAMLAILVGQPVKDLRFCENFNVDQIWTHVFGLALNSSVYEAIKSAEFCYDALIPLLAMVRACIYSGNEDTNAMGVKSEAADKNMAGTPELEKVQGGMMFSIH
;
A
#
# COMPACT_ATOMS: atom_id res chain seq x y z
N MET A 1 12.79 -26.46 37.86
CA MET A 1 13.61 -25.55 38.68
C MET A 1 14.56 -26.36 39.54
N THR A 2 15.81 -26.52 39.12
CA THR A 2 16.87 -27.06 39.98
C THR A 2 17.33 -25.95 40.95
N ASN A 3 17.35 -26.28 42.23
CA ASN A 3 17.68 -25.36 43.31
C ASN A 3 19.18 -24.98 43.26
N THR A 4 19.50 -23.68 43.30
CA THR A 4 20.89 -23.16 43.32
C THR A 4 21.71 -23.65 44.52
N VAL A 5 21.07 -24.20 45.56
CA VAL A 5 21.73 -24.85 46.70
C VAL A 5 22.53 -26.11 46.30
N ALA A 6 22.23 -26.75 45.17
CA ALA A 6 22.97 -27.92 44.69
C ALA A 6 24.39 -27.60 44.17
N HIS A 7 24.69 -26.33 43.85
CA HIS A 7 25.97 -25.90 43.30
C HIS A 7 26.91 -25.24 44.32
N ALA A 8 26.50 -25.13 45.60
CA ALA A 8 27.36 -24.59 46.64
C ALA A 8 28.31 -25.68 47.17
N PRO A 9 29.63 -25.46 47.22
CA PRO A 9 30.56 -26.41 47.81
C PRO A 9 30.30 -26.52 49.33
N GLY A 10 29.92 -27.71 49.79
CA GLY A 10 29.67 -28.02 51.21
C GLY A 10 28.62 -29.13 51.41
N ALA A 11 28.50 -29.63 52.65
CA ALA A 11 27.48 -30.62 53.00
C ALA A 11 26.08 -30.09 52.64
N GLY A 12 25.32 -30.88 51.87
CA GLY A 12 24.04 -30.49 51.29
C GLY A 12 23.11 -29.83 52.31
N ARG A 13 22.83 -28.53 52.10
CA ARG A 13 21.99 -27.75 53.01
C ARG A 13 20.53 -28.08 52.73
N ALA A 14 19.83 -28.68 53.69
CA ALA A 14 18.41 -28.98 53.55
C ALA A 14 17.56 -27.70 53.54
N PHE A 15 16.44 -27.73 52.82
CA PHE A 15 15.43 -26.67 52.84
C PHE A 15 14.98 -26.38 54.28
N GLY A 16 14.95 -25.10 54.67
CA GLY A 16 14.57 -24.70 56.04
C GLY A 16 15.68 -24.83 57.09
N ALA A 17 16.92 -25.16 56.69
CA ALA A 17 18.05 -25.18 57.62
C ALA A 17 18.28 -23.81 58.27
N VAL A 18 18.61 -23.85 59.56
CA VAL A 18 18.84 -22.67 60.39
C VAL A 18 20.29 -22.71 60.89
N ILE A 19 21.07 -21.68 60.56
CA ILE A 19 22.42 -21.50 61.10
C ILE A 19 22.33 -20.53 62.27
N ILE A 20 22.62 -21.03 63.47
CA ILE A 20 22.74 -20.22 64.68
C ILE A 20 24.22 -19.93 64.88
N GLY A 21 24.63 -18.67 64.64
CA GLY A 21 25.96 -18.18 64.95
C GLY A 21 25.96 -17.29 66.19
N TYR A 22 27.15 -16.93 66.67
CA TYR A 22 27.33 -16.03 67.83
C TYR A 22 26.66 -14.66 67.66
N LEU A 23 26.43 -14.23 66.42
CA LEU A 23 25.79 -12.95 66.04
C LEU A 23 24.32 -13.10 65.61
N GLY A 24 23.69 -14.27 65.80
CA GLY A 24 22.26 -14.48 65.55
C GLY A 24 21.92 -15.69 64.68
N MET A 25 20.62 -15.83 64.40
CA MET A 25 20.03 -16.96 63.68
C MET A 25 19.73 -16.59 62.22
N ARG A 26 20.29 -17.33 61.25
CA ARG A 26 20.01 -17.19 59.81
C ARG A 26 19.22 -18.40 59.32
N THR A 27 18.00 -18.19 58.85
CA THR A 27 17.13 -19.25 58.28
C THR A 27 17.20 -19.24 56.75
N PHE A 28 17.45 -20.39 56.13
CA PHE A 28 17.37 -20.55 54.67
C PHE A 28 15.93 -20.75 54.23
N ILE A 29 15.29 -19.65 53.82
CA ILE A 29 13.94 -19.67 53.24
C ILE A 29 14.08 -19.62 51.71
N PRO A 30 13.69 -20.68 50.98
CA PRO A 30 13.68 -20.61 49.52
C PRO A 30 12.66 -19.55 49.09
N ARG A 31 13.15 -18.54 48.37
CA ARG A 31 12.29 -17.52 47.76
C ARG A 31 12.28 -17.73 46.25
N PRO A 32 11.14 -17.50 45.58
CA PRO A 32 11.11 -17.51 44.12
C PRO A 32 12.09 -16.45 43.60
N VAL A 33 12.74 -16.73 42.46
CA VAL A 33 13.79 -15.87 41.86
C VAL A 33 13.40 -14.38 41.80
N PRO A 34 12.16 -14.00 41.42
CA PRO A 34 11.69 -12.60 41.50
C PRO A 34 11.96 -11.92 42.85
N ARG A 35 11.66 -12.61 43.96
CA ARG A 35 11.86 -12.06 45.32
C ARG A 35 13.32 -12.04 45.77
N LEU A 36 14.19 -12.80 45.11
CA LEU A 36 15.64 -12.70 45.32
C LEU A 36 16.20 -11.48 44.57
N LEU A 37 15.68 -11.21 43.36
CA LEU A 37 16.06 -10.03 42.58
C LEU A 37 15.72 -8.73 43.31
N ASP A 38 14.59 -8.65 44.01
CA ASP A 38 14.24 -7.49 44.86
C ASP A 38 15.35 -7.13 45.86
N SER A 39 16.09 -8.12 46.36
CA SER A 39 17.20 -7.90 47.31
C SER A 39 18.46 -7.33 46.65
N MET A 40 18.55 -7.37 45.32
CA MET A 40 19.67 -6.89 44.52
C MET A 40 19.35 -5.58 43.75
N GLY A 41 18.17 -5.00 43.94
CA GLY A 41 17.70 -3.83 43.17
C GLY A 41 16.56 -4.12 42.19
N GLY A 42 15.97 -5.31 42.26
CA GLY A 42 14.82 -5.73 41.45
C GLY A 42 15.18 -6.05 40.00
N TYR A 43 14.18 -5.97 39.13
CA TYR A 43 14.34 -6.21 37.69
C TYR A 43 15.18 -5.14 36.97
N ALA A 44 15.39 -3.97 37.60
CA ALA A 44 16.20 -2.89 37.04
C ALA A 44 17.63 -3.33 36.72
N CYS A 45 18.23 -4.21 37.54
CA CYS A 45 19.57 -4.74 37.29
C CYS A 45 19.62 -5.60 36.03
N LEU A 46 18.57 -6.35 35.72
CA LEU A 46 18.50 -7.18 34.51
C LEU A 46 18.30 -6.32 33.26
N TYR A 47 17.49 -5.26 33.34
CA TYR A 47 17.38 -4.26 32.28
C TYR A 47 18.71 -3.53 32.05
N GLY A 48 19.47 -3.27 33.12
CA GLY A 48 20.83 -2.74 33.02
C GLY A 48 21.76 -3.64 32.21
N LEU A 49 21.66 -4.97 32.33
CA LEU A 49 22.46 -5.89 31.52
C LEU A 49 22.13 -5.77 30.02
N VAL A 50 20.84 -5.67 29.68
CA VAL A 50 20.40 -5.44 28.29
C VAL A 50 20.94 -4.10 27.77
N ALA A 51 20.82 -3.02 28.57
CA ALA A 51 21.32 -1.71 28.21
C ALA A 51 22.85 -1.68 27.99
N MET A 52 23.60 -2.46 28.78
CA MET A 52 25.05 -2.54 28.71
C MET A 52 25.58 -3.52 27.66
N ALA A 53 24.73 -4.31 27.02
CA ALA A 53 25.14 -5.23 25.97
C ALA A 53 25.76 -4.46 24.78
N THR A 54 26.96 -4.87 24.37
CA THR A 54 27.71 -4.29 23.24
C THR A 54 27.75 -5.20 22.02
N ASP A 55 27.38 -6.47 22.20
CA ASP A 55 27.43 -7.52 21.21
C ASP A 55 26.15 -8.37 21.25
N SER A 56 25.95 -9.17 20.20
CA SER A 56 24.78 -10.04 20.07
C SER A 56 24.77 -11.15 21.12
N GLU A 57 25.94 -11.65 21.54
CA GLU A 57 26.04 -12.68 22.59
C GLU A 57 25.63 -12.14 23.97
N GLY A 58 26.15 -10.97 24.36
CA GLY A 58 25.79 -10.30 25.60
C GLY A 58 24.31 -9.91 25.64
N LEU A 59 23.76 -9.44 24.51
CA LEU A 59 22.33 -9.14 24.38
C LEU A 59 21.49 -10.41 24.57
N TYR A 60 21.85 -11.50 23.88
CA TYR A 60 21.16 -12.78 23.98
C TYR A 60 21.18 -13.36 25.41
N ALA A 61 22.34 -13.35 26.06
CA ALA A 61 22.48 -13.81 27.45
C ALA A 61 21.65 -12.96 28.43
N SER A 62 21.64 -11.64 28.24
CA SER A 62 20.87 -10.71 29.08
C SER A 62 19.37 -10.92 28.92
N LEU A 63 18.89 -11.10 27.69
CA LEU A 63 17.49 -11.36 27.39
C LEU A 63 17.01 -12.70 27.95
N LYS A 64 17.84 -13.76 27.92
CA LYS A 64 17.52 -15.02 28.60
C LYS A 64 17.27 -14.86 30.11
N ALA A 65 17.93 -13.89 30.73
CA ALA A 65 17.75 -13.60 32.15
C ALA A 65 16.49 -12.77 32.44
N VAL A 66 15.98 -12.03 31.44
CA VAL A 66 14.80 -11.16 31.56
C VAL A 66 13.54 -11.92 31.14
N VAL A 67 12.57 -12.04 32.04
CA VAL A 67 11.27 -12.69 31.77
C VAL A 67 10.14 -11.66 31.84
N SER A 68 10.27 -10.51 31.17
CA SER A 68 9.27 -9.45 31.24
C SER A 68 9.15 -8.63 29.96
N ALA A 69 7.93 -8.15 29.71
CA ALA A 69 7.50 -7.47 28.49
C ALA A 69 7.88 -5.98 28.41
N THR A 70 8.40 -5.35 29.47
CA THR A 70 8.78 -3.92 29.47
C THR A 70 10.15 -3.67 28.83
N LEU A 71 10.43 -4.32 27.70
CA LEU A 71 11.73 -4.41 27.06
C LEU A 71 11.84 -3.58 25.76
N ALA A 72 10.69 -3.17 25.18
CA ALA A 72 10.59 -2.46 23.92
C ALA A 72 11.59 -1.31 23.75
N VAL A 73 11.64 -0.38 24.72
CA VAL A 73 12.52 0.80 24.69
C VAL A 73 14.01 0.41 24.70
N LEU A 74 14.39 -0.66 25.40
CA LEU A 74 15.79 -1.10 25.45
C LEU A 74 16.21 -1.83 24.18
N LEU A 75 15.27 -2.47 23.49
CA LEU A 75 15.54 -3.12 22.21
C LEU A 75 15.72 -2.13 21.08
N GLU A 76 15.02 -1.00 21.10
CA GLU A 76 15.14 0.05 20.08
C GLU A 76 16.60 0.53 19.90
N ASP A 77 17.32 0.73 21.01
CA ASP A 77 18.73 1.12 21.00
C ASP A 77 19.70 -0.03 20.66
N LYS A 78 19.22 -1.27 20.71
CA LYS A 78 20.03 -2.49 20.53
C LYS A 78 19.63 -3.30 19.30
N ALA A 79 18.69 -2.80 18.49
CA ALA A 79 18.15 -3.52 17.34
C ALA A 79 19.23 -3.88 16.31
N ASN A 80 20.29 -3.07 16.20
CA ASN A 80 21.46 -3.36 15.37
C ASN A 80 22.27 -4.60 15.77
N LEU A 81 22.15 -5.06 17.03
CA LEU A 81 22.83 -6.26 17.53
C LEU A 81 22.01 -7.54 17.31
N MET A 82 20.85 -7.44 16.66
CA MET A 82 19.92 -8.55 16.52
C MET A 82 20.39 -9.59 15.51
N ASN A 83 20.06 -10.85 15.83
CA ASN A 83 20.23 -11.99 14.95
C ASN A 83 18.99 -12.90 15.04
N SER A 84 18.95 -13.97 14.25
CA SER A 84 17.82 -14.92 14.24
C SER A 84 17.57 -15.56 15.61
N HIS A 85 18.61 -15.91 16.36
CA HIS A 85 18.47 -16.51 17.70
C HIS A 85 17.81 -15.56 18.71
N ILE A 86 18.15 -14.27 18.64
CA ILE A 86 17.52 -13.23 19.47
C ILE A 86 16.05 -13.03 19.06
N MET A 87 15.74 -12.99 17.77
CA MET A 87 14.36 -12.88 17.27
C MET A 87 13.48 -14.03 17.77
N HIS A 88 13.93 -15.28 17.63
CA HIS A 88 13.19 -16.44 18.13
C HIS A 88 12.94 -16.39 19.64
N MET A 89 13.93 -15.93 20.42
CA MET A 89 13.76 -15.74 21.84
C MET A 89 12.72 -14.66 22.15
N ILE A 90 12.73 -13.55 21.41
CA ILE A 90 11.73 -12.49 21.57
C ILE A 90 10.33 -12.99 21.21
N PHE A 91 10.17 -13.76 20.14
CA PHE A 91 8.88 -14.39 19.80
C PHE A 91 8.39 -15.32 20.92
N SER A 92 9.31 -16.04 21.55
CA SER A 92 9.02 -16.89 22.71
C SER A 92 8.67 -16.07 23.97
N MET A 93 9.35 -14.95 24.20
CA MET A 93 9.03 -14.01 25.29
C MET A 93 7.67 -13.34 25.10
N ALA A 94 7.31 -12.97 23.87
CA ALA A 94 5.97 -12.50 23.51
C ALA A 94 4.91 -13.62 23.62
N GLY A 95 5.36 -14.88 23.77
CA GLY A 95 4.52 -16.06 23.85
C GLY A 95 3.91 -16.49 22.50
N THR A 96 4.31 -15.83 21.41
CA THR A 96 3.86 -16.14 20.04
C THR A 96 4.60 -17.32 19.40
N LEU A 97 5.69 -17.77 20.02
CA LEU A 97 6.46 -18.93 19.58
C LEU A 97 6.76 -19.81 20.81
N ASP A 98 5.93 -20.82 21.05
CA ASP A 98 6.16 -21.81 22.11
C ASP A 98 6.44 -23.18 21.47
N THR A 99 7.70 -23.59 21.44
CA THR A 99 8.07 -24.92 20.90
C THR A 99 7.51 -26.09 21.71
N ALA A 100 7.01 -25.86 22.92
CA ALA A 100 6.44 -26.89 23.79
C ALA A 100 4.90 -27.01 23.66
N ARG A 101 4.22 -25.96 23.17
CA ARG A 101 2.80 -25.97 22.87
C ARG A 101 2.67 -26.00 21.36
N GLU A 102 2.18 -27.09 20.78
CA GLU A 102 1.92 -27.26 19.34
C GLU A 102 0.89 -26.26 18.75
N ILE A 103 0.54 -25.19 19.48
CA ILE A 103 -0.49 -24.20 19.16
C ILE A 103 0.16 -22.82 19.22
N ALA A 104 0.31 -22.16 18.07
CA ALA A 104 0.82 -20.79 17.96
C ALA A 104 -0.33 -19.78 18.10
N THR A 105 -0.93 -19.69 19.29
CA THR A 105 -1.89 -18.61 19.61
C THR A 105 -1.19 -17.43 20.24
N ILE A 106 -1.68 -16.21 20.00
CA ILE A 106 -1.17 -14.99 20.67
C ILE A 106 -1.74 -14.96 22.09
N PRO A 107 -0.93 -15.18 23.15
CA PRO A 107 -1.46 -15.33 24.51
C PRO A 107 -1.71 -13.98 25.19
N ASN A 108 -0.96 -12.95 24.82
CA ASN A 108 -1.04 -11.61 25.41
C ASN A 108 -1.00 -10.56 24.29
N ALA A 109 -2.16 -9.99 23.97
CA ALA A 109 -2.30 -8.97 22.93
C ALA A 109 -1.46 -7.71 23.23
N GLN A 110 -1.37 -7.28 24.50
CA GLN A 110 -0.59 -6.09 24.87
C GLN A 110 0.91 -6.30 24.61
N ALA A 111 1.45 -7.45 25.02
CA ALA A 111 2.85 -7.76 24.77
C ALA A 111 3.14 -7.93 23.27
N PHE A 112 2.21 -8.51 22.51
CA PHE A 112 2.29 -8.60 21.05
C PHE A 112 2.29 -7.22 20.39
N GLU A 113 1.43 -6.31 20.84
CA GLU A 113 1.34 -4.94 20.34
C GLU A 113 2.60 -4.13 20.65
N ASP A 114 3.00 -4.08 21.93
CA ASP A 114 4.09 -3.23 22.40
C ASP A 114 5.47 -3.73 21.94
N LEU A 115 5.66 -5.05 21.81
CA LEU A 115 6.97 -5.61 21.49
C LEU A 115 7.14 -5.90 20.00
N LEU A 116 6.13 -6.51 19.36
CA LEU A 116 6.27 -6.96 17.96
C LEU A 116 5.68 -5.97 16.98
N CYS A 117 4.47 -5.43 17.24
CA CYS A 117 3.77 -4.58 16.27
C CYS A 117 4.33 -3.15 16.19
N ASP A 118 5.11 -2.71 17.17
CA ASP A 118 5.78 -1.42 17.12
C ASP A 118 7.03 -1.49 16.24
N LEU A 119 6.84 -1.24 14.94
CA LEU A 119 7.89 -1.41 13.93
C LEU A 119 9.05 -0.40 14.04
N ASP A 120 8.92 0.61 14.90
CA ASP A 120 9.97 1.60 15.16
C ASP A 120 11.09 1.01 16.04
N ILE A 121 10.76 0.08 16.94
CA ILE A 121 11.74 -0.67 17.74
C ILE A 121 12.75 -1.37 16.85
N TRP A 122 12.30 -1.87 15.70
CA TRP A 122 13.10 -2.66 14.79
C TRP A 122 13.87 -1.82 13.77
N GLU A 123 13.79 -0.48 13.81
CA GLU A 123 14.34 0.39 12.76
C GLU A 123 15.80 0.11 12.42
N LYS A 124 16.65 -0.12 13.43
CA LYS A 124 18.08 -0.36 13.26
C LYS A 124 18.42 -1.85 13.08
N ALA A 125 17.41 -2.73 13.04
CA ALA A 125 17.64 -4.15 12.87
C ALA A 125 18.14 -4.47 11.45
N PRO A 126 18.95 -5.52 11.28
CA PRO A 126 19.35 -5.90 9.94
C PRO A 126 18.14 -6.39 9.11
N GLU A 127 18.21 -6.23 7.78
CA GLU A 127 17.11 -6.49 6.85
C GLU A 127 16.50 -7.90 6.99
N GLU A 128 17.32 -8.89 7.33
CA GLU A 128 16.88 -10.28 7.50
C GLU A 128 15.96 -10.45 8.72
N GLN A 129 16.14 -9.65 9.77
CA GLN A 129 15.30 -9.67 10.97
C GLN A 129 13.92 -9.05 10.68
N HIS A 130 13.86 -8.02 9.83
CA HIS A 130 12.57 -7.53 9.33
C HIS A 130 11.81 -8.60 8.54
N ARG A 131 12.51 -9.33 7.67
CA ARG A 131 11.92 -10.46 6.93
C ARG A 131 11.37 -11.53 7.88
N MET A 132 12.19 -11.99 8.84
CA MET A 132 11.76 -12.98 9.83
C MET A 132 10.57 -12.50 10.67
N LEU A 133 10.51 -11.21 11.02
CA LEU A 133 9.37 -10.63 11.73
C LEU A 133 8.09 -10.69 10.91
N TYR A 134 8.15 -10.34 9.62
CA TYR A 134 6.99 -10.38 8.74
C TYR A 134 6.55 -11.81 8.39
N GLU A 135 7.51 -12.74 8.23
CA GLU A 135 7.25 -14.17 8.07
C GLU A 135 6.51 -14.71 9.29
N HIS A 136 6.99 -14.40 10.50
CA HIS A 136 6.34 -14.80 11.75
C HIS A 136 4.90 -14.25 11.86
N PHE A 137 4.66 -12.98 11.51
CA PHE A 137 3.29 -12.45 11.48
C PHE A 137 2.40 -13.16 10.47
N TYR A 138 2.94 -13.49 9.30
CA TYR A 138 2.19 -14.20 8.28
C TYR A 138 1.82 -15.61 8.73
N GLU A 139 2.76 -16.36 9.29
CA GLU A 139 2.55 -17.70 9.87
C GLU A 139 1.50 -17.67 10.98
N LEU A 140 1.58 -16.69 11.90
CA LEU A 140 0.58 -16.51 12.96
C LEU A 140 -0.85 -16.32 12.42
N ILE A 141 -0.98 -15.70 11.25
CA ILE A 141 -2.28 -15.47 10.60
C ILE A 141 -2.70 -16.71 9.81
N THR A 142 -1.81 -17.39 9.09
CA THR A 142 -2.19 -18.51 8.22
C THR A 142 -2.43 -19.81 8.97
N ASP A 143 -1.70 -20.08 10.05
CA ASP A 143 -1.76 -21.38 10.74
C ASP A 143 -2.94 -21.47 11.73
N HIS A 144 -3.41 -20.34 12.27
CA HIS A 144 -4.46 -20.27 13.30
C HIS A 144 -5.51 -19.16 13.03
N GLU A 145 -6.03 -19.18 11.80
CA GLU A 145 -6.67 -18.11 11.02
C GLU A 145 -7.64 -17.13 11.69
N ARG A 146 -8.40 -17.49 12.74
CA ARG A 146 -9.51 -16.63 13.19
C ARG A 146 -9.21 -15.78 14.42
N GLU A 147 -8.60 -16.37 15.44
CA GLU A 147 -8.37 -15.68 16.72
C GLU A 147 -7.18 -14.71 16.60
N ASN A 148 -6.06 -15.20 16.08
CA ASN A 148 -4.85 -14.39 15.88
C ASN A 148 -5.10 -13.24 14.90
N LEU A 149 -5.78 -13.50 13.78
CA LEU A 149 -6.13 -12.47 12.81
C LEU A 149 -6.98 -11.36 13.44
N THR A 150 -7.89 -11.69 14.37
CA THR A 150 -8.68 -10.69 15.09
C THR A 150 -7.81 -9.81 15.97
N ILE A 151 -6.80 -10.38 16.64
CA ILE A 151 -5.83 -9.62 17.45
C ILE A 151 -4.99 -8.72 16.53
N VAL A 152 -4.45 -9.27 15.44
CA VAL A 152 -3.65 -8.53 14.46
C VAL A 152 -4.43 -7.37 13.83
N ARG A 153 -5.72 -7.55 13.52
CA ARG A 153 -6.55 -6.46 12.98
C ARG A 153 -6.85 -5.35 13.99
N ARG A 154 -6.84 -5.67 15.29
CA ARG A 154 -7.04 -4.69 16.37
C ARG A 154 -5.75 -3.95 16.71
N SER A 155 -4.59 -4.56 16.43
CA SER A 155 -3.28 -3.98 16.65
C SER A 155 -2.96 -2.84 15.66
N PRO A 156 -1.93 -2.02 15.92
CA PRO A 156 -1.49 -0.99 14.98
C PRO A 156 -0.74 -1.56 13.75
N LEU A 157 -0.53 -2.88 13.66
CA LEU A 157 0.37 -3.52 12.70
C LEU A 157 0.09 -3.11 11.24
N LEU A 158 -1.17 -3.16 10.79
CA LEU A 158 -1.52 -2.77 9.42
C LEU A 158 -1.06 -1.34 9.10
N SER A 159 -1.23 -0.42 10.06
CA SER A 159 -0.90 1.00 9.85
C SER A 159 0.61 1.20 9.84
N ARG A 160 1.30 0.51 10.75
CA ARG A 160 2.76 0.51 10.84
C ARG A 160 3.37 -0.08 9.58
N LEU A 161 2.86 -1.20 9.06
CA LEU A 161 3.34 -1.80 7.80
C LEU A 161 3.19 -0.83 6.62
N LEU A 162 2.01 -0.22 6.46
CA LEU A 162 1.77 0.75 5.39
C LEU A 162 2.71 1.96 5.52
N PHE A 163 2.91 2.48 6.73
CA PHE A 163 3.81 3.60 6.98
C PHE A 163 5.28 3.25 6.71
N THR A 164 5.75 2.09 7.19
CA THR A 164 7.12 1.61 6.98
C THR A 164 7.45 1.46 5.49
N MET A 165 6.48 1.10 4.63
CA MET A 165 6.72 1.07 3.19
C MET A 165 7.05 2.45 2.60
N PHE A 166 6.51 3.54 3.16
CA PHE A 166 6.79 4.89 2.68
C PHE A 166 8.05 5.49 3.29
N ASP A 167 8.31 5.19 4.55
CA ASP A 167 9.43 5.78 5.30
C ASP A 167 10.73 4.98 5.15
N ARG A 168 10.62 3.67 4.93
CA ARG A 168 11.77 2.75 4.81
C ARG A 168 11.68 1.95 3.49
N PRO A 169 11.71 2.61 2.31
CA PRO A 169 11.53 1.94 1.02
C PRO A 169 12.64 0.91 0.70
N HIS A 170 13.83 1.06 1.28
CA HIS A 170 14.96 0.13 1.13
C HIS A 170 14.63 -1.30 1.61
N LEU A 171 13.74 -1.45 2.60
CA LEU A 171 13.34 -2.77 3.13
C LEU A 171 12.64 -3.63 2.08
N LEU A 172 12.09 -3.04 1.02
CA LEU A 172 11.42 -3.78 -0.03
C LEU A 172 12.34 -4.83 -0.69
N TRP A 173 13.64 -4.57 -0.79
CA TRP A 173 14.60 -5.50 -1.42
C TRP A 173 14.70 -6.85 -0.69
N SER A 174 14.47 -6.88 0.62
CA SER A 174 14.51 -8.10 1.44
C SER A 174 13.12 -8.64 1.77
N THR A 175 12.09 -7.79 1.76
CA THR A 175 10.74 -8.12 2.28
C THR A 175 9.63 -8.14 1.23
N ASN A 176 9.92 -7.88 -0.05
CA ASN A 176 8.91 -7.63 -1.10
C ASN A 176 7.71 -8.59 -1.07
N GLU A 177 7.94 -9.89 -1.28
CA GLU A 177 6.82 -10.84 -1.36
C GLU A 177 6.11 -10.99 -0.02
N ILE A 178 6.86 -11.08 1.08
CA ILE A 178 6.27 -11.33 2.39
C ILE A 178 5.43 -10.16 2.89
N VAL A 179 5.84 -8.90 2.66
CA VAL A 179 5.07 -7.73 3.12
C VAL A 179 3.72 -7.64 2.40
N PHE A 180 3.68 -7.90 1.08
CA PHE A 180 2.42 -7.90 0.33
C PHE A 180 1.53 -9.10 0.67
N ASN A 181 2.10 -10.28 0.89
CA ASN A 181 1.36 -11.44 1.36
C ASN A 181 0.75 -11.20 2.74
N LEU A 182 1.51 -10.61 3.65
CA LEU A 182 1.06 -10.23 4.99
C LEU A 182 -0.06 -9.18 4.93
N LEU A 183 0.10 -8.11 4.15
CA LEU A 183 -0.96 -7.13 3.93
C LEU A 183 -2.22 -7.78 3.36
N SER A 184 -2.08 -8.70 2.40
CA SER A 184 -3.20 -9.45 1.84
C SER A 184 -3.91 -10.31 2.89
N ALA A 185 -3.17 -11.04 3.71
CA ALA A 185 -3.71 -11.88 4.78
C ALA A 185 -4.38 -11.06 5.89
N ILE A 186 -3.89 -9.86 6.18
CA ILE A 186 -4.54 -8.94 7.13
C ILE A 186 -5.85 -8.42 6.56
N VAL A 187 -5.87 -8.04 5.28
CA VAL A 187 -7.04 -7.43 4.61
C VAL A 187 -8.10 -8.47 4.22
N GLN A 188 -7.71 -9.72 3.97
CA GLN A 188 -8.56 -10.79 3.42
C GLN A 188 -8.60 -12.01 4.37
N PRO A 189 -9.78 -12.57 4.68
CA PRO A 189 -11.14 -12.22 4.22
C PRO A 189 -11.55 -10.82 4.70
N GLN A 190 -12.63 -10.24 4.18
CA GLN A 190 -13.07 -8.85 4.45
C GLN A 190 -12.66 -8.31 5.84
N CYS A 191 -11.80 -7.28 5.85
CA CYS A 191 -11.37 -6.60 7.07
C CYS A 191 -12.37 -5.52 7.51
N ASP A 192 -12.11 -4.87 8.64
CA ASP A 192 -12.98 -3.82 9.18
C ASP A 192 -12.85 -2.50 8.40
N ASN A 193 -13.82 -1.60 8.60
CA ASN A 193 -13.87 -0.32 7.86
C ASN A 193 -12.61 0.54 8.08
N ARG A 194 -12.00 0.51 9.27
CA ARG A 194 -10.81 1.32 9.55
C ARG A 194 -9.61 0.79 8.77
N SER A 195 -9.48 -0.52 8.64
CA SER A 195 -8.44 -1.15 7.84
C SER A 195 -8.58 -0.84 6.35
N ILE A 196 -9.80 -0.95 5.78
CA ILE A 196 -10.08 -0.54 4.40
C ILE A 196 -9.75 0.94 4.18
N LEU A 197 -10.15 1.81 5.11
CA LEU A 197 -9.90 3.25 5.03
C LEU A 197 -8.40 3.55 4.96
N LYS A 198 -7.61 2.97 5.86
CA LYS A 198 -6.15 3.12 5.90
C LYS A 198 -5.49 2.60 4.62
N LEU A 199 -5.95 1.47 4.09
CA LEU A 199 -5.45 0.93 2.83
C LEU A 199 -5.76 1.87 1.66
N GLY A 200 -7.01 2.35 1.53
CA GLY A 200 -7.42 3.27 0.48
C GLY A 200 -6.66 4.61 0.55
N GLN A 201 -6.43 5.14 1.75
CA GLN A 201 -5.64 6.33 1.99
C GLN A 201 -4.16 6.14 1.65
N ALA A 202 -3.56 4.99 2.00
CA ALA A 202 -2.20 4.66 1.63
C ALA A 202 -2.03 4.57 0.11
N ILE A 203 -2.99 3.96 -0.59
CA ILE A 203 -3.03 3.94 -2.06
C ILE A 203 -3.13 5.37 -2.61
N ALA A 204 -4.05 6.20 -2.09
CA ALA A 204 -4.20 7.58 -2.55
C ALA A 204 -2.94 8.43 -2.30
N ALA A 205 -2.23 8.19 -1.19
CA ALA A 205 -0.99 8.90 -0.84
C ALA A 205 0.19 8.59 -1.79
N THR A 206 0.05 7.59 -2.66
CA THR A 206 1.03 7.24 -3.71
C THR A 206 0.74 7.89 -5.05
N LEU A 207 -0.35 8.67 -5.16
CA LEU A 207 -0.66 9.40 -6.39
C LEU A 207 0.32 10.55 -6.60
N PRO A 208 0.66 10.85 -7.87
CA PRO A 208 1.56 11.94 -8.20
C PRO A 208 0.93 13.28 -7.83
N THR A 209 1.73 14.18 -7.28
CA THR A 209 1.25 15.48 -6.78
C THR A 209 1.70 16.65 -7.64
N THR A 210 2.76 16.44 -8.42
CA THR A 210 3.32 17.44 -9.31
C THR A 210 3.14 17.02 -10.77
N VAL A 211 3.17 18.00 -11.67
CA VAL A 211 3.14 17.75 -13.13
C VAL A 211 4.37 16.93 -13.57
N GLU A 212 5.50 17.13 -12.89
CA GLU A 212 6.73 16.36 -13.13
C GLU A 212 6.53 14.88 -12.77
N ASP A 213 5.97 14.58 -11.59
CA ASP A 213 5.67 13.21 -11.17
C ASP A 213 4.71 12.52 -12.15
N LEU A 214 3.67 13.23 -12.61
CA LEU A 214 2.72 12.73 -13.62
C LEU A 214 3.43 12.37 -14.93
N SER A 215 4.31 13.26 -15.42
CA SER A 215 5.06 13.01 -16.65
C SER A 215 6.01 11.80 -16.51
N LEU A 216 6.69 11.68 -15.37
CA LEU A 216 7.59 10.57 -15.07
C LEU A 216 6.85 9.24 -15.01
N GLU A 217 5.76 9.22 -14.27
CA GLU A 217 4.99 8.03 -14.03
C GLU A 217 4.33 7.47 -15.30
N SER A 218 3.94 8.34 -16.23
CA SER A 218 3.34 7.93 -17.50
C SER A 218 4.28 7.10 -18.40
N MET A 219 5.61 7.17 -18.18
CA MET A 219 6.63 6.46 -18.96
C MET A 219 7.00 5.08 -18.40
N PHE A 220 6.52 4.72 -17.21
CA PHE A 220 6.90 3.44 -16.60
C PHE A 220 6.20 2.24 -17.28
N PRO A 221 6.80 1.04 -17.20
CA PRO A 221 6.23 -0.15 -17.80
C PRO A 221 4.86 -0.51 -17.22
N PHE A 222 3.97 -0.99 -18.08
CA PHE A 222 2.60 -1.34 -17.70
C PHE A 222 2.53 -2.45 -16.63
N HIS A 223 3.36 -3.49 -16.77
CA HIS A 223 3.28 -4.68 -15.94
C HIS A 223 4.02 -4.54 -14.60
N ILE A 224 3.38 -4.98 -13.52
CA ILE A 224 3.95 -4.97 -12.16
C ILE A 224 5.29 -5.71 -12.08
N SER A 225 5.41 -6.85 -12.76
CA SER A 225 6.65 -7.64 -12.80
C SER A 225 7.80 -6.88 -13.47
N GLU A 226 7.52 -6.10 -14.49
CA GLU A 226 8.54 -5.34 -15.22
C GLU A 226 9.00 -4.12 -14.40
N MET A 227 8.08 -3.44 -13.72
CA MET A 227 8.41 -2.41 -12.71
C MET A 227 9.25 -2.98 -11.57
N GLN A 228 8.92 -4.18 -11.06
CA GLN A 228 9.70 -4.86 -10.04
C GLN A 228 11.13 -5.13 -10.51
N ASN A 229 11.28 -5.65 -11.74
CA ASN A 229 12.60 -5.91 -12.31
C ASN A 229 13.42 -4.63 -12.43
N GLN A 230 12.82 -3.52 -12.90
CA GLN A 230 13.50 -2.23 -12.98
C GLN A 230 13.88 -1.69 -11.60
N LEU A 231 12.99 -1.82 -10.61
CA LEU A 231 13.27 -1.41 -9.22
C LEU A 231 14.45 -2.18 -8.65
N LEU A 232 14.44 -3.52 -8.77
CA LEU A 232 15.48 -4.37 -8.18
C LEU A 232 16.80 -4.32 -8.96
N ALA A 233 16.78 -4.00 -10.25
CA ALA A 233 17.97 -3.78 -11.05
C ALA A 233 18.69 -2.46 -10.74
N ASN A 234 17.93 -1.45 -10.26
CA ASN A 234 18.51 -0.20 -9.79
C ASN A 234 19.22 -0.39 -8.44
N GLN A 235 20.19 0.46 -8.15
CA GLN A 235 20.86 0.46 -6.85
C GLN A 235 19.84 0.72 -5.74
N LYS A 236 20.01 0.02 -4.61
CA LYS A 236 19.22 0.26 -3.39
C LYS A 236 19.27 1.77 -3.08
N PRO A 237 18.13 2.43 -2.84
CA PRO A 237 18.13 3.84 -2.51
C PRO A 237 18.88 4.04 -1.19
N ASP A 238 19.91 4.88 -1.22
CA ASP A 238 20.50 5.44 0.01
C ASP A 238 19.40 6.28 0.68
N GLU A 239 19.18 6.05 1.97
CA GLU A 239 18.11 6.61 2.82
C GLU A 239 17.48 7.90 2.26
N GLY A 240 16.23 7.80 1.80
CA GLY A 240 15.59 8.91 1.10
C GLY A 240 14.13 8.66 0.79
N LYS A 241 13.45 9.72 0.33
CA LYS A 241 12.05 9.66 -0.10
C LYS A 241 11.88 8.61 -1.20
N PRO A 242 10.79 7.83 -1.19
CA PRO A 242 10.52 6.84 -2.24
C PRO A 242 10.48 7.52 -3.61
N CYS A 243 11.16 6.95 -4.60
CA CYS A 243 11.13 7.45 -5.96
C CYS A 243 9.77 7.19 -6.62
N ALA A 244 9.48 7.88 -7.73
CA ALA A 244 8.20 7.73 -8.43
C ALA A 244 7.91 6.26 -8.80
N LEU A 245 8.88 5.54 -9.38
CA LEU A 245 8.73 4.12 -9.75
C LEU A 245 8.35 3.23 -8.56
N TYR A 246 8.93 3.49 -7.38
CA TYR A 246 8.59 2.77 -6.15
C TYR A 246 7.12 3.01 -5.76
N LEU A 247 6.67 4.26 -5.81
CA LEU A 247 5.30 4.63 -5.48
C LEU A 247 4.30 3.97 -6.44
N VAL A 248 4.58 3.97 -7.74
CA VAL A 248 3.75 3.28 -8.75
C VAL A 248 3.65 1.79 -8.47
N TYR A 249 4.79 1.16 -8.17
CA TYR A 249 4.86 -0.27 -7.91
C TYR A 249 4.03 -0.66 -6.69
N VAL A 250 4.23 0.05 -5.57
CA VAL A 250 3.46 -0.17 -4.34
C VAL A 250 1.97 0.07 -4.59
N ARG A 251 1.60 1.18 -5.26
CA ARG A 251 0.22 1.50 -5.63
C ARG A 251 -0.44 0.34 -6.37
N ASN A 252 0.22 -0.14 -7.41
CA ASN A 252 -0.32 -1.20 -8.26
C ASN A 252 -0.33 -2.56 -7.58
N ARG A 253 0.63 -2.89 -6.70
CA ARG A 253 0.58 -4.11 -5.89
C ARG A 253 -0.62 -4.11 -4.94
N LEU A 254 -0.87 -2.99 -4.24
CA LEU A 254 -2.01 -2.84 -3.33
C LEU A 254 -3.36 -2.84 -4.09
N LEU A 255 -3.45 -2.15 -5.22
CA LEU A 255 -4.65 -2.18 -6.06
C LEU A 255 -4.91 -3.58 -6.64
N ASN A 256 -3.87 -4.27 -7.11
CA ASN A 256 -4.01 -5.61 -7.64
C ASN A 256 -4.45 -6.61 -6.57
N MET A 257 -4.02 -6.43 -5.31
CA MET A 257 -4.52 -7.21 -4.18
C MET A 257 -6.04 -7.05 -4.01
N ILE A 258 -6.55 -5.81 -4.04
CA ILE A 258 -8.00 -5.54 -3.96
C ILE A 258 -8.73 -6.14 -5.17
N ALA A 259 -8.22 -5.87 -6.38
CA ALA A 259 -8.83 -6.35 -7.61
C ALA A 259 -8.87 -7.89 -7.68
N ASN A 260 -7.81 -8.57 -7.23
CA ASN A 260 -7.76 -10.03 -7.19
C ASN A 260 -8.75 -10.60 -6.18
N PHE A 261 -8.89 -9.99 -5.01
CA PHE A 261 -9.90 -10.42 -4.04
C PHE A 261 -11.31 -10.31 -4.61
N LEU A 262 -11.62 -9.20 -5.26
CA LEU A 262 -12.91 -9.00 -5.92
C LEU A 262 -13.12 -10.06 -7.03
N SER A 263 -12.17 -10.26 -7.95
CA SER A 263 -12.31 -11.23 -9.05
C SER A 263 -12.49 -12.69 -8.59
N HIS A 264 -11.80 -13.11 -7.52
CA HIS A 264 -11.70 -14.52 -7.13
C HIS A 264 -12.52 -14.91 -5.89
N SER A 265 -13.18 -13.95 -5.25
CA SER A 265 -14.05 -14.22 -4.09
C SER A 265 -15.40 -14.79 -4.53
N SER A 266 -16.07 -15.50 -3.61
CA SER A 266 -17.44 -15.95 -3.84
C SER A 266 -18.38 -14.74 -4.02
N PRO A 267 -19.48 -14.86 -4.81
CA PRO A 267 -20.42 -13.77 -5.03
C PRO A 267 -20.86 -13.00 -3.76
N PRO A 268 -21.19 -13.66 -2.62
CA PRO A 268 -21.54 -12.91 -1.42
C PRO A 268 -20.35 -12.12 -0.85
N LEU A 269 -19.14 -12.69 -0.80
CA LEU A 269 -17.96 -11.98 -0.30
C LEU A 269 -17.59 -10.80 -1.20
N ASN A 270 -17.68 -10.98 -2.52
CA ASN A 270 -17.49 -9.92 -3.50
C ASN A 270 -18.47 -8.76 -3.24
N GLN A 271 -19.76 -9.07 -3.07
CA GLN A 271 -20.79 -8.06 -2.81
C GLN A 271 -20.50 -7.29 -1.52
N HIS A 272 -20.23 -7.99 -0.41
CA HIS A 272 -19.97 -7.34 0.89
C HIS A 272 -18.74 -6.44 0.83
N MET A 273 -17.68 -6.88 0.14
CA MET A 273 -16.47 -6.07 -0.05
C MET A 273 -16.74 -4.87 -0.96
N SER A 274 -17.48 -5.06 -2.05
CA SER A 274 -17.84 -3.98 -2.97
C SER A 274 -18.65 -2.88 -2.28
N GLU A 275 -19.65 -3.29 -1.48
CA GLU A 275 -20.43 -2.38 -0.64
C GLU A 275 -19.56 -1.65 0.38
N GLN A 276 -18.60 -2.34 1.00
CA GLN A 276 -17.69 -1.72 1.97
C GLN A 276 -16.74 -0.73 1.31
N ILE A 277 -16.16 -1.04 0.14
CA ILE A 277 -15.30 -0.13 -0.61
C ILE A 277 -16.06 1.16 -0.94
N VAL A 278 -17.28 1.05 -1.49
CA VAL A 278 -18.09 2.24 -1.82
C VAL A 278 -18.52 2.99 -0.56
N ARG A 279 -18.86 2.29 0.52
CA ARG A 279 -19.26 2.94 1.79
C ARG A 279 -18.12 3.67 2.48
N VAL A 280 -16.92 3.09 2.48
CA VAL A 280 -15.77 3.57 3.26
C VAL A 280 -14.89 4.50 2.44
N LEU A 281 -14.59 4.16 1.20
CA LEU A 281 -13.72 4.95 0.33
C LEU A 281 -14.53 5.88 -0.56
N GLY A 282 -15.60 5.37 -1.15
CA GLY A 282 -16.40 6.11 -2.12
C GLY A 282 -15.93 5.94 -3.57
N PHE A 283 -16.75 6.38 -4.52
CA PHE A 283 -16.39 6.30 -5.94
C PHE A 283 -15.35 7.34 -6.35
N ASP A 284 -15.29 8.47 -5.65
CA ASP A 284 -14.30 9.52 -5.85
C ASP A 284 -12.86 9.04 -5.61
N TRP A 285 -12.66 8.08 -4.70
CA TRP A 285 -11.38 7.39 -4.55
C TRP A 285 -10.92 6.73 -5.86
N ILE A 286 -11.84 6.14 -6.64
CA ILE A 286 -11.53 5.55 -7.95
C ILE A 286 -11.23 6.65 -8.97
N TYR A 287 -11.95 7.77 -8.93
CA TYR A 287 -11.71 8.89 -9.84
C TYR A 287 -10.29 9.44 -9.69
N CYS A 288 -9.77 9.53 -8.46
CA CYS A 288 -8.38 9.92 -8.20
C CYS A 288 -7.38 9.02 -8.95
N LEU A 289 -7.66 7.72 -9.04
CA LEU A 289 -6.82 6.73 -9.74
C LEU A 289 -6.98 6.76 -11.28
N LEU A 290 -8.00 7.47 -11.78
CA LEU A 290 -8.29 7.70 -13.20
C LEU A 290 -7.93 9.12 -13.63
N SER A 291 -7.17 9.86 -12.82
CA SER A 291 -6.79 11.23 -13.14
C SER A 291 -5.89 11.26 -14.39
N PRO A 292 -5.97 12.32 -15.22
CA PRO A 292 -5.08 12.48 -16.37
C PRO A 292 -3.60 12.38 -15.97
N GLY A 293 -2.80 11.62 -16.74
CA GLY A 293 -1.37 11.44 -16.52
C GLY A 293 -0.99 10.37 -15.48
N VAL A 294 -1.95 9.78 -14.76
CA VAL A 294 -1.70 8.63 -13.88
C VAL A 294 -1.27 7.40 -14.69
N HIS A 295 -0.40 6.56 -14.12
CA HIS A 295 0.15 5.36 -14.78
C HIS A 295 -0.94 4.45 -15.39
N SER A 296 -0.71 4.01 -16.63
CA SER A 296 -1.63 3.14 -17.37
C SER A 296 -2.03 1.85 -16.63
N GLY A 297 -1.09 1.21 -15.92
CA GLY A 297 -1.40 0.02 -15.12
C GLY A 297 -2.31 0.34 -13.92
N THR A 298 -2.21 1.54 -13.35
CA THR A 298 -3.11 2.00 -12.27
C THR A 298 -4.51 2.25 -12.81
N VAL A 299 -4.62 2.95 -13.94
CA VAL A 299 -5.90 3.19 -14.63
C VAL A 299 -6.61 1.87 -14.94
N PHE A 300 -5.85 0.89 -15.46
CA PHE A 300 -6.37 -0.46 -15.72
C PHE A 300 -6.91 -1.15 -14.47
N LEU A 301 -6.18 -1.13 -13.36
CA LEU A 301 -6.62 -1.73 -12.09
C LEU A 301 -7.83 -1.01 -11.50
N ALA A 302 -7.86 0.32 -11.58
CA ALA A 302 -8.98 1.14 -11.13
C ALA A 302 -10.26 0.84 -11.92
N LEU A 303 -10.16 0.72 -13.26
CA LEU A 303 -11.28 0.32 -14.12
C LEU A 303 -11.74 -1.11 -13.81
N ARG A 304 -10.82 -2.04 -13.56
CA ARG A 304 -11.17 -3.42 -13.18
C ARG A 304 -11.92 -3.49 -11.85
N ILE A 305 -11.51 -2.69 -10.86
CA ILE A 305 -12.25 -2.55 -9.59
C ILE A 305 -13.62 -1.92 -9.87
N LEU A 306 -13.68 -0.80 -10.60
CA LEU A 306 -14.92 -0.10 -10.92
C LEU A 306 -15.95 -1.02 -11.58
N LEU A 307 -15.54 -1.78 -12.60
CA LEU A 307 -16.39 -2.77 -13.29
C LEU A 307 -17.01 -3.77 -12.32
N THR A 308 -16.23 -4.23 -11.34
CA THR A 308 -16.71 -5.17 -10.34
C THR A 308 -17.71 -4.54 -9.38
N LEU A 309 -17.50 -3.26 -9.01
CA LEU A 309 -18.44 -2.53 -8.15
C LEU A 309 -19.77 -2.28 -8.87
N VAL A 310 -19.72 -1.74 -10.11
CA VAL A 310 -20.92 -1.38 -10.87
C VAL A 310 -21.65 -2.59 -11.48
N ALA A 311 -21.06 -3.78 -11.43
CA ALA A 311 -21.77 -5.02 -11.72
C ALA A 311 -22.90 -5.31 -10.72
N HIS A 312 -22.86 -4.70 -9.52
CA HIS A 312 -23.95 -4.78 -8.55
C HIS A 312 -25.00 -3.69 -8.83
N PRO A 313 -26.26 -4.03 -9.15
CA PRO A 313 -27.27 -3.06 -9.58
C PRO A 313 -27.50 -1.89 -8.61
N HIS A 314 -27.44 -2.16 -7.30
CA HIS A 314 -27.63 -1.15 -6.27
C HIS A 314 -26.43 -0.18 -6.17
N LEU A 315 -25.20 -0.64 -6.43
CA LEU A 315 -24.01 0.23 -6.49
C LEU A 315 -23.99 1.03 -7.80
N LEU A 316 -24.47 0.44 -8.91
CA LEU A 316 -24.64 1.17 -10.16
C LEU A 316 -25.65 2.33 -10.02
N SER A 317 -26.77 2.13 -9.29
CA SER A 317 -27.70 3.24 -8.99
C SER A 317 -27.02 4.36 -8.21
N LYS A 318 -26.27 4.01 -7.16
CA LYS A 318 -25.49 4.99 -6.38
C LYS A 318 -24.48 5.73 -7.24
N PHE A 319 -23.79 5.01 -8.11
CA PHE A 319 -22.83 5.57 -9.06
C PHE A 319 -23.50 6.58 -10.00
N ARG A 320 -24.67 6.25 -10.57
CA ARG A 320 -25.46 7.16 -11.41
C ARG A 320 -25.86 8.43 -10.67
N GLU A 321 -26.32 8.28 -9.44
CA GLU A 321 -26.79 9.39 -8.61
C GLU A 321 -25.66 10.23 -8.01
N GLY A 322 -24.40 9.80 -8.12
CA GLY A 322 -23.26 10.47 -7.51
C GLY A 322 -23.25 10.36 -5.98
N THR A 323 -23.87 9.31 -5.43
CA THR A 323 -23.95 9.10 -3.97
C THR A 323 -22.85 8.17 -3.49
N GLY A 324 -22.30 8.47 -2.30
CA GLY A 324 -21.18 7.71 -1.73
C GLY A 324 -19.80 8.25 -2.15
N SER A 325 -19.56 9.53 -1.89
CA SER A 325 -18.29 10.22 -2.14
C SER A 325 -17.70 10.78 -0.85
N GLY A 326 -16.37 10.94 -0.81
CA GLY A 326 -15.65 11.61 0.28
C GLY A 326 -15.35 10.73 1.49
N GLY A 327 -15.69 9.44 1.45
CA GLY A 327 -15.46 8.51 2.55
C GLY A 327 -13.98 8.37 2.90
N TRP A 328 -13.13 8.26 1.87
CA TRP A 328 -11.68 8.07 2.02
C TRP A 328 -10.95 9.25 2.69
N LEU A 329 -11.58 10.43 2.75
CA LEU A 329 -11.05 11.64 3.41
C LEU A 329 -11.35 11.68 4.91
N THR A 330 -12.16 10.75 5.42
CA THR A 330 -12.46 10.64 6.85
C THR A 330 -11.18 10.35 7.63
N ASP A 331 -10.95 11.09 8.73
CA ASP A 331 -9.79 10.92 9.61
C ASP A 331 -8.42 10.89 8.90
N ALA A 332 -8.30 11.54 7.74
CA ALA A 332 -7.05 11.54 6.97
C ALA A 332 -5.92 12.17 7.82
N ASP A 333 -4.91 11.35 8.11
CA ASP A 333 -3.81 11.72 8.98
C ASP A 333 -2.92 12.81 8.36
N SER A 334 -2.08 13.47 9.16
CA SER A 334 -1.23 14.60 8.72
C SER A 334 -0.31 14.28 7.52
N VAL A 335 0.09 13.00 7.36
CA VAL A 335 0.94 12.53 6.25
C VAL A 335 0.16 12.43 4.93
N VAL A 336 -1.10 11.97 4.99
CA VAL A 336 -2.02 11.96 3.84
C VAL A 336 -2.43 13.40 3.49
N ARG A 337 -2.63 14.26 4.48
CA ARG A 337 -2.93 15.69 4.28
C ARG A 337 -1.87 16.42 3.45
N ASN A 338 -0.60 16.09 3.61
CA ASN A 338 0.47 16.78 2.88
C ASN A 338 0.67 16.26 1.43
N ARG A 339 0.24 15.04 1.10
CA ARG A 339 0.41 14.45 -0.25
C ARG A 339 -0.89 14.38 -1.06
N ALA A 340 -2.05 14.18 -0.45
CA ALA A 340 -3.32 14.07 -1.18
C ALA A 340 -3.92 15.43 -1.62
N ALA A 341 -3.32 16.54 -1.21
CA ALA A 341 -3.87 17.90 -1.35
C ALA A 341 -3.99 18.48 -2.77
N VAL A 342 -3.57 17.74 -3.81
CA VAL A 342 -3.42 18.30 -5.17
C VAL A 342 -4.14 17.50 -6.25
N VAL A 343 -4.55 16.26 -5.99
CA VAL A 343 -5.16 15.42 -7.01
C VAL A 343 -6.61 15.88 -7.24
N LEU A 344 -6.98 16.25 -8.48
CA LEU A 344 -8.33 16.65 -8.92
C LEU A 344 -8.93 17.99 -8.41
N GLY A 345 -8.12 18.93 -7.92
CA GLY A 345 -8.66 20.22 -7.44
C GLY A 345 -9.34 20.11 -6.06
N PHE A 346 -9.16 18.98 -5.37
CA PHE A 346 -9.34 18.88 -3.93
C PHE A 346 -8.28 19.73 -3.24
N SER A 347 -8.50 21.04 -3.15
CA SER A 347 -7.64 21.90 -2.35
C SER A 347 -7.80 21.52 -0.88
N VAL A 348 -6.98 20.60 -0.38
CA VAL A 348 -6.68 20.48 1.05
C VAL A 348 -5.67 21.57 1.37
N SER A 349 -6.01 22.82 1.06
CA SER A 349 -5.08 23.93 1.26
C SER A 349 -4.88 24.12 2.76
N ALA A 350 -3.61 24.21 3.12
CA ALA A 350 -3.08 24.50 4.44
C ALA A 350 -3.79 25.70 5.08
N HIS A 351 -4.89 25.45 5.77
CA HIS A 351 -5.41 26.38 6.75
C HIS A 351 -4.77 26.02 8.07
N GLY A 352 -3.95 26.93 8.60
CA GLY A 352 -3.38 26.88 9.95
C GLY A 352 -4.46 26.98 11.03
N GLY A 353 -5.41 26.04 11.01
CA GLY A 353 -6.48 25.86 11.98
C GLY A 353 -6.29 24.55 12.72
N ALA A 354 -6.61 24.55 14.01
CA ALA A 354 -6.40 23.46 14.94
C ALA A 354 -6.82 22.07 14.44
N VAL A 355 -6.17 21.05 15.01
CA VAL A 355 -6.50 19.62 14.89
C VAL A 355 -8.01 19.41 14.89
N GLY A 356 -8.58 19.02 13.74
CA GLY A 356 -10.01 18.67 13.60
C GLY A 356 -10.84 19.45 12.59
N SER A 357 -10.28 20.35 11.77
CA SER A 357 -11.05 20.98 10.69
C SER A 357 -11.41 19.95 9.60
N LYS A 358 -12.72 19.77 9.38
CA LYS A 358 -13.27 18.92 8.30
C LYS A 358 -12.63 19.30 6.96
N ILE A 359 -12.25 18.29 6.17
CA ILE A 359 -11.79 18.49 4.80
C ILE A 359 -13.02 18.90 4.00
N ASP A 360 -13.12 20.18 3.65
CA ASP A 360 -14.19 20.69 2.81
C ASP A 360 -13.90 20.31 1.36
N ILE A 361 -14.44 19.16 0.94
CA ILE A 361 -14.53 18.74 -0.46
C ILE A 361 -15.30 19.85 -1.19
N ASN A 362 -14.88 20.20 -2.42
CA ASN A 362 -15.71 21.06 -3.26
C ASN A 362 -17.12 20.42 -3.34
N PRO A 363 -18.19 21.08 -2.84
CA PRO A 363 -19.52 20.48 -2.74
C PRO A 363 -20.08 20.04 -4.10
N GLU A 364 -19.58 20.60 -5.20
CA GLU A 364 -19.92 20.19 -6.57
C GLU A 364 -19.29 18.83 -6.96
N LEU A 365 -18.10 18.51 -6.45
CA LEU A 365 -17.44 17.21 -6.65
C LEU A 365 -18.04 16.13 -5.73
N GLN A 366 -18.61 16.51 -4.59
CA GLN A 366 -19.18 15.58 -3.62
C GLN A 366 -20.44 14.86 -4.15
N ASN A 367 -21.16 15.47 -5.09
CA ASN A 367 -22.39 14.92 -5.68
C ASN A 367 -22.31 14.76 -7.21
N CYS A 368 -21.11 14.66 -7.78
CA CYS A 368 -20.96 14.48 -9.22
C CYS A 368 -21.43 13.08 -9.63
N ALA A 369 -22.38 13.03 -10.57
CA ALA A 369 -22.85 11.77 -11.14
C ALA A 369 -21.68 11.02 -11.79
N GLY A 370 -21.57 9.71 -11.53
CA GLY A 370 -20.39 8.95 -11.90
C GLY A 370 -20.11 8.90 -13.41
N PHE A 371 -21.14 8.85 -14.24
CA PHE A 371 -20.98 8.92 -15.70
C PHE A 371 -20.56 10.31 -16.20
N ALA A 372 -20.94 11.38 -15.51
CA ALA A 372 -20.48 12.73 -15.82
C ALA A 372 -19.00 12.92 -15.42
N ALA A 373 -18.59 12.33 -14.29
CA ALA A 373 -17.18 12.27 -13.90
C ALA A 373 -16.36 11.49 -14.93
N LEU A 374 -16.84 10.31 -15.34
CA LEU A 374 -16.17 9.50 -16.36
C LEU A 374 -16.09 10.18 -17.73
N GLU A 375 -17.01 11.08 -18.10
CA GLU A 375 -16.92 11.84 -19.36
C GLU A 375 -15.55 12.51 -19.51
N HIS A 376 -15.11 13.19 -18.44
CA HIS A 376 -13.87 13.95 -18.43
C HIS A 376 -12.66 13.02 -18.26
N LEU A 377 -12.75 12.06 -17.33
CA LEU A 377 -11.64 11.15 -17.02
C LEU A 377 -11.32 10.21 -18.18
N MET A 378 -12.34 9.65 -18.83
CA MET A 378 -12.13 8.72 -19.94
C MET A 378 -11.62 9.42 -21.19
N ALA A 379 -12.01 10.68 -21.43
CA ALA A 379 -11.44 11.48 -22.53
C ALA A 379 -9.90 11.58 -22.44
N ALA A 380 -9.34 11.71 -21.24
CA ALA A 380 -7.89 11.72 -21.01
C ALA A 380 -7.20 10.35 -21.19
N HIS A 381 -7.98 9.30 -21.40
CA HIS A 381 -7.53 7.92 -21.59
C HIS A 381 -8.02 7.34 -22.92
N ALA A 382 -8.38 8.20 -23.87
CA ALA A 382 -8.86 7.81 -25.19
C ALA A 382 -7.80 7.09 -26.05
N ASP A 383 -6.54 7.16 -25.66
CA ASP A 383 -5.39 6.44 -26.23
C ASP A 383 -5.30 4.97 -25.78
N LYS A 384 -6.04 4.57 -24.74
CA LYS A 384 -5.88 3.28 -24.06
C LYS A 384 -6.99 2.29 -24.47
N PRO A 385 -6.66 1.15 -25.12
CA PRO A 385 -7.63 0.11 -25.51
C PRO A 385 -8.52 -0.39 -24.36
N HIS A 386 -7.92 -0.63 -23.20
CA HIS A 386 -8.61 -1.20 -22.05
C HIS A 386 -9.65 -0.24 -21.45
N ALA A 387 -9.53 1.07 -21.67
CA ALA A 387 -10.54 2.04 -21.26
C ALA A 387 -11.83 1.89 -22.10
N TYR A 388 -11.70 1.68 -23.42
CA TYR A 388 -12.86 1.41 -24.27
C TYR A 388 -13.53 0.10 -23.91
N LEU A 389 -12.76 -0.97 -23.66
CA LEU A 389 -13.30 -2.26 -23.22
C LEU A 389 -14.08 -2.13 -21.91
N ALA A 390 -13.56 -1.36 -20.95
CA ALA A 390 -14.27 -1.12 -19.69
C ALA A 390 -15.57 -0.35 -19.91
N MET A 391 -15.57 0.72 -20.70
CA MET A 391 -16.80 1.48 -20.93
C MET A 391 -17.84 0.69 -21.75
N LEU A 392 -17.41 -0.12 -22.71
CA LEU A 392 -18.28 -1.03 -23.45
C LEU A 392 -18.85 -2.14 -22.55
N ALA A 393 -18.07 -2.65 -21.61
CA ALA A 393 -18.54 -3.60 -20.60
C ALA A 393 -19.68 -3.01 -19.75
N ILE A 394 -19.52 -1.77 -19.28
CA ILE A 394 -20.58 -1.08 -18.55
C ILE A 394 -21.81 -0.89 -19.46
N LEU A 395 -21.62 -0.44 -20.71
CA LEU A 395 -22.70 -0.22 -21.67
C LEU A 395 -23.56 -1.48 -21.88
N VAL A 396 -22.93 -2.64 -22.06
CA VAL A 396 -23.62 -3.90 -22.35
C VAL A 396 -24.21 -4.54 -21.08
N GLY A 397 -23.83 -4.07 -19.89
CA GLY A 397 -24.34 -4.57 -18.61
C GLY A 397 -23.93 -6.00 -18.30
N GLN A 398 -22.93 -6.54 -19.01
CA GLN A 398 -22.42 -7.89 -18.80
C GLN A 398 -21.22 -7.82 -17.85
N PRO A 399 -21.20 -8.63 -16.78
CA PRO A 399 -20.06 -8.65 -15.86
C PRO A 399 -18.85 -9.25 -16.59
N VAL A 400 -17.94 -8.38 -17.02
CA VAL A 400 -16.61 -8.82 -17.48
C VAL A 400 -15.86 -9.29 -16.25
N LYS A 401 -15.87 -10.62 -16.02
CA LYS A 401 -15.27 -11.24 -14.82
C LYS A 401 -13.82 -10.84 -14.62
N ASP A 402 -13.08 -10.53 -15.69
CA ASP A 402 -11.76 -9.91 -15.63
C ASP A 402 -11.53 -9.04 -16.86
N LEU A 403 -11.34 -7.73 -16.65
CA LEU A 403 -10.81 -6.84 -17.69
C LEU A 403 -9.45 -7.39 -18.11
N ARG A 404 -9.28 -7.72 -19.39
CA ARG A 404 -8.01 -8.22 -19.92
C ARG A 404 -7.20 -7.07 -20.50
N PHE A 405 -5.88 -7.12 -20.30
CA PHE A 405 -4.98 -6.22 -20.99
C PHE A 405 -4.98 -6.55 -22.48
N CYS A 406 -5.09 -5.51 -23.31
CA CYS A 406 -5.03 -5.61 -24.76
C CYS A 406 -4.16 -4.47 -25.28
N GLU A 407 -3.10 -4.81 -26.02
CA GLU A 407 -2.20 -3.82 -26.65
C GLU A 407 -2.86 -3.17 -27.87
N ASN A 408 -3.59 -3.97 -28.65
CA ASN A 408 -4.35 -3.52 -29.81
C ASN A 408 -5.84 -3.58 -29.49
N PHE A 409 -6.62 -2.62 -29.98
CA PHE A 409 -8.08 -2.59 -29.87
C PHE A 409 -8.71 -2.95 -31.22
N ASN A 410 -9.42 -4.08 -31.30
CA ASN A 410 -10.16 -4.46 -32.49
C ASN A 410 -11.60 -4.89 -32.18
N VAL A 411 -12.42 -4.96 -33.22
CA VAL A 411 -13.84 -5.32 -33.09
C VAL A 411 -14.01 -6.76 -32.58
N ASP A 412 -13.11 -7.66 -32.95
CA ASP A 412 -13.14 -9.07 -32.52
C ASP A 412 -12.96 -9.24 -31.01
N GLN A 413 -12.12 -8.40 -30.40
CA GLN A 413 -11.94 -8.34 -28.95
C GLN A 413 -13.18 -7.83 -28.24
N ILE A 414 -13.95 -6.91 -28.84
CA ILE A 414 -15.23 -6.47 -28.26
C ILE A 414 -16.18 -7.66 -28.19
N TRP A 415 -16.32 -8.44 -29.27
CA TRP A 415 -17.17 -9.63 -29.28
C TRP A 415 -16.73 -10.68 -28.26
N THR A 416 -15.43 -10.90 -28.14
CA THR A 416 -14.87 -11.93 -27.26
C THR A 416 -14.90 -11.52 -25.79
N HIS A 417 -14.52 -10.27 -25.48
CA HIS A 417 -14.28 -9.81 -24.11
C HIS A 417 -15.46 -9.08 -23.47
N VAL A 418 -16.28 -8.37 -24.25
CA VAL A 418 -17.44 -7.62 -23.73
C VAL A 418 -18.70 -8.49 -23.76
N PHE A 419 -18.96 -9.17 -24.88
CA PHE A 419 -20.15 -10.01 -25.02
C PHE A 419 -19.93 -11.46 -24.58
N GLY A 420 -18.70 -11.85 -24.23
CA GLY A 420 -18.35 -13.19 -23.76
C GLY A 420 -18.65 -14.29 -24.78
N LEU A 421 -18.70 -13.94 -26.07
CA LEU A 421 -19.13 -14.85 -27.12
C LEU A 421 -18.01 -15.84 -27.43
N ALA A 422 -18.33 -17.14 -27.37
CA ALA A 422 -17.53 -18.14 -28.05
C ALA A 422 -17.68 -17.93 -29.56
N LEU A 423 -16.65 -18.31 -30.34
CA LEU A 423 -16.58 -18.15 -31.80
C LEU A 423 -17.82 -18.63 -32.59
N ASN A 424 -18.68 -19.45 -31.97
CA ASN A 424 -19.86 -20.07 -32.58
C ASN A 424 -21.21 -19.58 -32.03
N SER A 425 -21.22 -18.58 -31.14
CA SER A 425 -22.44 -18.05 -30.51
C SER A 425 -23.04 -16.88 -31.28
N SER A 426 -24.36 -16.74 -31.27
CA SER A 426 -25.03 -15.70 -32.05
C SER A 426 -24.94 -14.34 -31.33
N VAL A 427 -24.38 -13.35 -32.02
CA VAL A 427 -24.32 -11.96 -31.55
C VAL A 427 -25.72 -11.40 -31.24
N TYR A 428 -26.72 -11.81 -32.03
CA TYR A 428 -28.10 -11.40 -31.84
C TYR A 428 -28.69 -11.84 -30.50
N GLU A 429 -28.45 -13.08 -30.06
CA GLU A 429 -28.95 -13.56 -28.77
C GLU A 429 -28.27 -12.86 -27.59
N ALA A 430 -26.98 -12.57 -27.71
CA ALA A 430 -26.21 -11.86 -26.70
C ALA A 430 -26.65 -10.39 -26.54
N ILE A 431 -26.94 -9.72 -27.65
CA ILE A 431 -27.50 -8.36 -27.64
C ILE A 431 -28.93 -8.37 -27.09
N LYS A 432 -29.74 -9.37 -27.46
CA LYS A 432 -31.12 -9.49 -27.00
C LYS A 432 -31.24 -9.73 -25.49
N SER A 433 -30.26 -10.42 -24.89
CA SER A 433 -30.22 -10.71 -23.45
C SER A 433 -29.46 -9.67 -22.62
N ALA A 434 -28.81 -8.70 -23.26
CA ALA A 434 -28.05 -7.66 -22.58
C ALA A 434 -28.96 -6.58 -21.96
N GLU A 435 -28.70 -6.25 -20.70
CA GLU A 435 -29.32 -5.12 -20.01
C GLU A 435 -28.44 -3.88 -20.20
N PHE A 436 -28.77 -3.07 -21.20
CA PHE A 436 -27.92 -1.94 -21.57
C PHE A 436 -27.95 -0.79 -20.54
N CYS A 437 -26.76 -0.32 -20.16
CA CYS A 437 -26.57 0.91 -19.40
C CYS A 437 -26.20 2.06 -20.35
N TYR A 438 -27.22 2.70 -20.95
CA TYR A 438 -27.02 3.75 -21.95
C TYR A 438 -26.23 4.98 -21.46
N ASP A 439 -26.18 5.23 -20.15
CA ASP A 439 -25.35 6.31 -19.58
C ASP A 439 -23.86 6.15 -19.88
N ALA A 440 -23.40 4.91 -20.12
CA ALA A 440 -22.02 4.63 -20.52
C ALA A 440 -21.67 5.17 -21.92
N LEU A 441 -22.67 5.55 -22.74
CA LEU A 441 -22.43 6.26 -24.00
C LEU A 441 -21.78 7.63 -23.78
N ILE A 442 -22.03 8.29 -22.64
CA ILE A 442 -21.46 9.59 -22.30
C ILE A 442 -19.92 9.53 -22.31
N PRO A 443 -19.27 8.70 -21.46
CA PRO A 443 -17.82 8.57 -21.50
C PRO A 443 -17.29 7.97 -22.81
N LEU A 444 -18.00 7.03 -23.44
CA LEU A 444 -17.57 6.46 -24.73
C LEU A 444 -17.48 7.52 -25.83
N LEU A 445 -18.50 8.36 -25.98
CA LEU A 445 -18.49 9.42 -26.97
C LEU A 445 -17.45 10.49 -26.65
N ALA A 446 -17.20 10.76 -25.37
CA ALA A 446 -16.12 11.65 -24.96
C ALA A 446 -14.73 11.11 -25.32
N MET A 447 -14.50 9.80 -25.18
CA MET A 447 -13.28 9.14 -25.64
C MET A 447 -13.13 9.24 -27.16
N VAL A 448 -14.17 8.90 -27.92
CA VAL A 448 -14.15 8.99 -29.39
C VAL A 448 -13.88 10.43 -29.83
N ARG A 449 -14.53 11.41 -29.19
CA ARG A 449 -14.30 12.83 -29.43
C ARG A 449 -12.82 13.18 -29.20
N ALA A 450 -12.26 12.82 -28.05
CA ALA A 450 -10.87 13.10 -27.73
C ALA A 450 -9.89 12.46 -28.72
N CYS A 451 -10.12 11.19 -29.11
CA CYS A 451 -9.32 10.46 -30.08
C CYS A 451 -9.31 11.14 -31.47
N ILE A 452 -10.46 11.63 -31.93
CA ILE A 452 -10.57 12.36 -33.20
C ILE A 452 -9.78 13.68 -33.13
N TYR A 453 -9.87 14.41 -32.03
CA TYR A 453 -9.18 15.69 -31.88
C TYR A 453 -7.66 15.54 -31.69
N SER A 454 -7.20 14.53 -30.95
CA SER A 454 -5.76 14.26 -30.81
C SER A 454 -5.12 13.88 -32.16
N GLY A 455 -5.81 13.12 -33.00
CA GLY A 455 -5.34 12.79 -34.36
C GLY A 455 -5.26 13.99 -35.31
N ASN A 456 -6.06 15.03 -35.06
CA ASN A 456 -6.03 16.27 -35.85
C ASN A 456 -4.87 17.21 -35.47
N GLU A 457 -4.37 17.18 -34.24
CA GLU A 457 -3.21 17.98 -33.84
C GLU A 457 -1.91 17.44 -34.46
N ASP A 458 -1.74 16.11 -34.53
CA ASP A 458 -0.59 15.47 -35.18
C ASP A 458 -0.56 15.69 -36.70
N THR A 459 -1.74 15.65 -37.35
CA THR A 459 -1.86 15.90 -38.79
C THR A 459 -1.68 17.38 -39.15
N ASN A 460 -2.14 18.31 -38.30
CA ASN A 460 -1.84 19.73 -38.46
C ASN A 460 -0.36 20.06 -38.20
N ALA A 461 0.28 19.41 -37.21
CA ALA A 461 1.72 19.57 -36.97
C ALA A 461 2.59 19.02 -38.12
N MET A 462 2.16 17.93 -38.77
CA MET A 462 2.79 17.43 -40.01
C MET A 462 2.50 18.33 -41.22
N GLY A 463 1.28 18.87 -41.34
CA GLY A 463 0.91 19.81 -42.41
C GLY A 463 1.72 21.11 -42.37
N VAL A 464 1.95 21.66 -41.17
CA VAL A 464 2.78 22.87 -40.97
C VAL A 464 4.26 22.61 -41.27
N LYS A 465 4.79 21.41 -40.96
CA LYS A 465 6.16 21.03 -41.35
C LYS A 465 6.30 20.81 -42.86
N SER A 466 5.25 20.31 -43.54
CA SER A 466 5.23 20.14 -44.99
C SER A 466 5.15 21.48 -45.74
N GLU A 467 4.33 22.43 -45.28
CA GLU A 467 4.25 23.77 -45.89
C GLU A 467 5.52 24.60 -45.68
N ALA A 468 6.24 24.38 -44.58
CA ALA A 468 7.54 25.02 -44.34
C ALA A 468 8.66 24.46 -45.23
N ALA A 469 8.57 23.19 -45.66
CA ALA A 469 9.52 22.58 -46.58
C ALA A 469 9.30 23.04 -48.03
N ASP A 470 8.03 23.17 -48.47
CA ASP A 470 7.71 23.61 -49.84
C ASP A 470 8.00 25.10 -50.08
N LYS A 471 7.94 25.95 -49.05
CA LYS A 471 8.29 27.38 -49.18
C LYS A 471 9.79 27.65 -49.33
N ASN A 472 10.66 26.70 -49.01
CA ASN A 472 12.12 26.86 -49.14
C ASN A 472 12.69 26.40 -50.50
N MET A 473 11.88 25.87 -51.42
CA MET A 473 12.33 25.43 -52.75
C MET A 473 11.92 26.34 -53.92
N ALA A 474 11.19 27.44 -53.68
CA ALA A 474 10.87 28.41 -54.71
C ALA A 474 11.87 29.58 -54.70
N GLY A 475 12.98 29.41 -55.43
CA GLY A 475 14.01 30.44 -55.58
C GLY A 475 13.62 31.61 -56.50
N THR A 476 14.32 32.74 -56.36
CA THR A 476 14.65 33.74 -57.41
C THR A 476 15.60 34.83 -56.84
N PRO A 477 16.33 35.60 -57.67
CA PRO A 477 17.80 35.60 -57.69
C PRO A 477 18.47 36.92 -57.25
N GLU A 478 19.81 36.89 -57.21
CA GLU A 478 20.73 38.02 -56.97
C GLU A 478 20.47 39.27 -57.81
N LEU A 479 20.75 40.44 -57.23
CA LEU A 479 21.10 41.68 -57.93
C LEU A 479 22.06 42.54 -57.09
N GLU A 480 23.30 42.67 -57.56
CA GLU A 480 24.32 43.61 -57.10
C GLU A 480 24.02 45.07 -57.52
N LYS A 481 24.36 46.04 -56.65
CA LYS A 481 25.21 47.25 -56.90
C LYS A 481 24.98 48.31 -55.80
N VAL A 482 25.95 48.60 -54.93
CA VAL A 482 27.08 49.58 -55.02
C VAL A 482 26.69 51.05 -54.73
N GLN A 483 27.32 51.59 -53.66
CA GLN A 483 28.02 52.90 -53.50
C GLN A 483 27.59 53.89 -52.38
N GLY A 484 28.59 54.28 -51.58
CA GLY A 484 28.72 55.51 -50.77
C GLY A 484 28.29 55.36 -49.30
N GLY A 485 29.05 55.68 -48.26
CA GLY A 485 30.27 56.46 -48.07
C GLY A 485 30.11 57.30 -46.79
N MET A 486 31.16 57.36 -45.95
CA MET A 486 31.36 58.13 -44.70
C MET A 486 30.84 57.47 -43.41
N MET A 487 31.70 56.89 -42.55
CA MET A 487 32.66 57.53 -41.61
C MET A 487 31.92 58.20 -40.42
N PHE A 488 32.01 57.62 -39.21
CA PHE A 488 32.59 58.25 -38.01
C PHE A 488 32.68 57.28 -36.80
N SER A 489 33.77 57.47 -36.06
CA SER A 489 34.23 56.76 -34.86
C SER A 489 33.34 56.88 -33.62
N ILE A 490 33.37 55.80 -32.82
CA ILE A 490 33.65 55.74 -31.36
C ILE A 490 33.07 56.87 -30.49
N HIS A 491 32.11 56.50 -29.63
CA HIS A 491 32.35 56.43 -28.19
C HIS A 491 31.55 55.30 -27.55
#